data_AF-A0A392Q0H3-F1
#
_entry.id   AF-A0A392Q0H3-F1
#
_cell.length_a   1.000
_cell.length_b   1.000
_cell.length_c   1.000
_cell.angle_alpha   90.00
_cell.angle_beta   90.00
_cell.angle_gamma   90.00
#
_symmetry.space_group_name_H-M   'P 1'
#
loop_
_entity.id
_entity.type
_entity.pdbx_description
1 polymer ?
#
loop_
_entity_poly.entity_id
_entity_poly.type
_entity_poly.pdbx_seq_one_letter_code
_entity_poly.pdbx_strand_id
1 'polypeptide(L)'
;AVTAMVQQAMEYIDKTPDIETRIELIKTLNSVSAGKIYVEIERARLVKKLAKIKEEQGLIAEAADLMQEIAVETFGAMAKTEKIAFIL
;
A
#
# COMPACT_ATOMS: atom_id res chain seq x y z
N ALA A 1 12.09 -5.08 -14.09
CA ALA A 1 11.14 -6.21 -14.23
C ALA A 1 10.12 -6.22 -13.09
N VAL A 2 10.55 -6.34 -11.82
CA VAL A 2 9.63 -6.39 -10.67
C VAL A 2 8.76 -5.15 -10.53
N THR A 3 9.31 -3.93 -10.68
CA THR A 3 8.53 -2.69 -10.61
C THR A 3 7.36 -2.67 -11.60
N ALA A 4 7.61 -2.97 -12.86
CA ALA A 4 6.57 -3.00 -13.89
C ALA A 4 5.49 -4.05 -13.60
N MET A 5 5.89 -5.23 -13.09
CA MET A 5 4.95 -6.26 -12.68
C MET A 5 4.07 -5.79 -11.50
N VAL A 6 4.66 -5.16 -10.47
CA VAL A 6 3.92 -4.61 -9.33
C VAL A 6 2.96 -3.51 -9.78
N GLN A 7 3.42 -2.57 -10.61
CA GLN A 7 2.58 -1.49 -11.15
C GLN A 7 1.41 -2.05 -11.96
N GLN A 8 1.66 -3.01 -12.85
CA GLN A 8 0.60 -3.66 -13.62
C GLN A 8 -0.40 -4.40 -12.71
N ALA A 9 0.09 -5.11 -11.69
CA ALA A 9 -0.76 -5.81 -10.73
C ALA A 9 -1.63 -4.86 -9.89
N MET A 10 -1.12 -3.66 -9.58
CA MET A 10 -1.88 -2.65 -8.86
C MET A 10 -3.15 -2.18 -9.60
N GLU A 11 -3.14 -2.20 -10.95
CA GLU A 11 -4.32 -1.85 -11.77
C GLU A 11 -5.48 -2.84 -11.60
N TYR A 12 -5.19 -4.07 -11.15
CA TYR A 12 -6.20 -5.10 -10.93
C TYR A 12 -6.83 -5.05 -9.55
N ILE A 13 -6.22 -4.35 -8.58
CA ILE A 13 -6.73 -4.26 -7.20
C ILE A 13 -8.16 -3.73 -7.19
N ASP A 14 -8.44 -2.70 -7.98
CA ASP A 14 -9.77 -2.08 -8.02
C ASP A 14 -10.77 -2.89 -8.90
N LYS A 15 -10.28 -3.89 -9.64
CA LYS A 15 -11.05 -4.79 -10.52
C LYS A 15 -11.31 -6.18 -9.92
N THR A 16 -10.87 -6.42 -8.68
CA THR A 16 -11.09 -7.72 -8.02
C THR A 16 -12.59 -7.95 -7.77
N PRO A 17 -13.06 -9.21 -7.86
CA PRO A 17 -14.48 -9.54 -7.75
C PRO A 17 -15.05 -9.32 -6.35
N ASP A 18 -14.21 -9.50 -5.32
CA ASP A 18 -14.60 -9.38 -3.91
C ASP A 18 -13.48 -8.73 -3.08
N ILE A 19 -13.82 -8.41 -1.82
CA ILE A 19 -12.93 -7.73 -0.87
C ILE A 19 -11.83 -8.66 -0.35
N GLU A 20 -12.11 -9.96 -0.18
CA GLU A 20 -11.11 -10.92 0.32
C GLU A 20 -9.98 -11.09 -0.71
N THR A 21 -10.34 -11.31 -1.97
CA THR A 21 -9.39 -11.36 -3.09
C THR A 21 -8.60 -10.06 -3.21
N ARG A 22 -9.24 -8.91 -2.96
CA ARG A 22 -8.56 -7.60 -2.95
C ARG A 22 -7.49 -7.53 -1.87
N ILE A 23 -7.85 -7.92 -0.65
CA ILE A 23 -6.94 -7.92 0.50
C ILE A 23 -5.78 -8.88 0.25
N GLU A 24 -6.05 -10.08 -0.27
CA GLU A 24 -5.01 -11.08 -0.55
C GLU A 24 -4.03 -10.62 -1.64
N LEU A 25 -4.53 -10.01 -2.71
CA LEU A 25 -3.68 -9.41 -3.75
C LEU A 25 -2.78 -8.31 -3.16
N ILE A 26 -3.35 -7.40 -2.35
CA ILE A 26 -2.57 -6.34 -1.70
C ILE A 26 -1.49 -6.93 -0.78
N LYS A 27 -1.82 -7.94 0.04
CA LYS A 27 -0.86 -8.61 0.92
C LYS A 27 0.27 -9.27 0.14
N THR A 28 -0.07 -9.96 -0.95
CA THR A 28 0.91 -10.60 -1.84
C THR A 28 1.86 -9.57 -2.45
N LEU A 29 1.33 -8.47 -2.99
CA LEU A 29 2.14 -7.40 -3.56
C LEU A 29 3.01 -6.71 -2.50
N ASN A 30 2.49 -6.50 -1.29
CA ASN A 30 3.25 -5.92 -0.18
C ASN A 30 4.44 -6.83 0.17
N SER A 31 4.22 -8.14 0.30
CA SER A 31 5.29 -9.13 0.54
C SER A 31 6.34 -9.15 -0.58
N VAL A 32 5.91 -9.15 -1.85
CA VAL A 32 6.82 -9.10 -3.00
C VAL A 32 7.59 -7.78 -3.06
N SER A 33 7.02 -6.67 -2.61
CA SER A 33 7.68 -5.36 -2.56
C SER A 33 8.58 -5.16 -1.34
N ALA A 34 8.49 -6.02 -0.32
CA ALA A 34 9.26 -5.87 0.91
C ALA A 34 10.78 -5.90 0.65
N GLY A 35 11.51 -5.01 1.32
CA GLY A 35 12.97 -4.88 1.24
C GLY A 35 13.50 -4.32 -0.08
N LYS A 36 12.64 -3.86 -0.99
CA LYS A 36 13.04 -3.32 -2.30
C LYS A 36 12.84 -1.81 -2.36
N ILE A 37 13.93 -1.06 -2.24
CA ILE A 37 13.93 0.42 -2.25
C ILE A 37 13.22 0.97 -3.51
N TYR A 38 13.45 0.36 -4.67
CA TYR A 38 12.89 0.83 -5.95
C TYR A 38 11.37 0.62 -6.13
N VAL A 39 10.67 0.03 -5.17
CA VAL A 39 9.19 -0.10 -5.14
C VAL A 39 8.58 0.39 -3.82
N GLU A 40 9.31 1.23 -3.08
CA GLU A 40 8.85 1.74 -1.78
C GLU A 40 7.59 2.62 -1.89
N ILE A 41 7.43 3.37 -2.99
CA ILE A 41 6.25 4.19 -3.28
C ILE A 41 5.03 3.31 -3.53
N GLU A 42 5.18 2.28 -4.37
CA GLU A 42 4.13 1.30 -4.64
C GLU A 42 3.71 0.60 -3.35
N ARG A 43 4.67 0.23 -2.49
CA ARG A 43 4.41 -0.35 -1.18
C ARG A 43 3.59 0.58 -0.29
N ALA A 44 3.96 1.86 -0.17
CA ALA A 44 3.16 2.83 0.58
C ALA A 44 1.71 2.88 0.07
N ARG A 45 1.51 2.98 -1.25
CA ARG A 45 0.16 3.04 -1.84
C ARG A 45 -0.66 1.78 -1.56
N LEU A 46 -0.03 0.60 -1.62
CA LEU A 46 -0.66 -0.68 -1.27
C LEU A 46 -1.11 -0.70 0.20
N VAL A 47 -0.22 -0.29 1.11
CA VAL A 47 -0.52 -0.22 2.54
C VAL A 47 -1.64 0.76 2.83
N LYS A 48 -1.64 1.95 2.19
CA LYS A 48 -2.73 2.92 2.33
C LYS A 48 -4.07 2.35 1.89
N LYS A 49 -4.11 1.60 0.77
CA LYS A 49 -5.33 0.92 0.32
C LYS A 49 -5.79 -0.14 1.33
N LEU A 50 -4.86 -0.93 1.90
CA LEU A 50 -5.19 -1.93 2.92
C LEU A 50 -5.71 -1.30 4.21
N ALA A 51 -5.06 -0.24 4.70
CA ALA A 51 -5.46 0.51 5.88
C ALA A 51 -6.87 1.07 5.73
N LYS A 52 -7.20 1.64 4.56
CA LYS A 52 -8.56 2.12 4.26
C LYS A 52 -9.60 1.00 4.34
N ILE A 53 -9.33 -0.18 3.78
CA ILE A 53 -10.24 -1.32 3.87
C ILE A 53 -10.44 -1.73 5.35
N LYS A 54 -9.38 -1.73 6.15
CA LYS A 54 -9.43 -2.04 7.58
C LYS A 54 -10.22 -1.00 8.37
N GLU A 55 -10.04 0.28 8.06
CA GLU A 55 -10.79 1.39 8.63
C GLU A 55 -12.30 1.26 8.33
N GLU A 56 -12.66 0.96 7.07
CA GLU A 56 -14.05 0.70 6.65
C GLU A 56 -14.67 -0.52 7.37
N GLN A 57 -13.86 -1.48 7.81
CA GLN A 57 -14.27 -2.63 8.63
C GLN A 57 -14.36 -2.31 10.13
N GLY A 58 -14.06 -1.07 10.55
CA GLY A 58 -14.01 -0.65 11.95
C GLY A 58 -12.72 -1.05 12.68
N LEU A 59 -11.74 -1.63 11.98
CA LEU A 59 -10.45 -2.05 12.51
C LEU A 59 -9.46 -0.87 12.49
N ILE A 60 -9.81 0.23 13.15
CA ILE A 60 -9.06 1.49 13.13
C ILE A 60 -7.64 1.33 13.68
N ALA A 61 -7.47 0.56 14.76
CA ALA A 61 -6.17 0.30 15.36
C ALA A 61 -5.22 -0.41 14.37
N GLU A 62 -5.70 -1.49 13.73
CA GLU A 62 -4.90 -2.20 12.72
C GLU A 62 -4.58 -1.32 11.51
N ALA A 63 -5.51 -0.48 11.08
CA ALA A 63 -5.29 0.46 9.99
C ALA A 63 -4.18 1.47 10.35
N ALA A 64 -4.21 2.01 11.57
CA ALA A 64 -3.20 2.94 12.07
C ALA A 64 -1.82 2.28 12.19
N ASP A 65 -1.75 1.05 12.73
CA ASP A 65 -0.51 0.30 12.87
C ASP A 65 0.14 0.06 11.50
N LEU A 66 -0.65 -0.37 10.50
CA LEU A 66 -0.18 -0.57 9.13
C LEU A 66 0.40 0.71 8.52
N MET A 67 -0.26 1.85 8.71
CA MET A 67 0.20 3.15 8.23
C MET A 67 1.53 3.57 8.87
N GLN A 68 1.69 3.33 10.17
CA GLN A 68 2.87 3.71 10.94
C GLN A 68 4.13 2.91 10.57
N GLU A 69 3.98 1.67 10.08
CA GLU A 69 5.11 0.87 9.60
C GLU A 69 5.81 1.45 8.37
N ILE A 70 5.16 2.38 7.66
CA ILE A 70 5.70 2.99 6.43
C ILE A 70 6.20 4.40 6.73
N ALA A 71 7.50 4.51 6.96
CA ALA A 71 8.21 5.78 7.17
C ALA A 71 8.38 6.59 5.86
N VAL A 72 7.27 7.05 5.27
CA VAL A 72 7.22 7.81 4.00
C VAL A 72 8.05 9.10 4.02
N GLU A 73 8.35 9.64 5.20
CA GLU A 73 9.25 10.78 5.36
C GLU A 73 10.64 10.51 4.79
N THR A 74 11.09 9.25 4.83
CA THR A 74 12.40 8.82 4.31
C THR A 74 12.42 8.64 2.79
N PHE A 75 11.26 8.57 2.13
CA PHE A 75 11.17 8.25 0.70
C PHE A 75 11.54 9.47 -0.14
N GLY A 76 12.75 9.49 -0.70
CA GLY A 76 13.27 10.64 -1.44
C GLY A 76 12.48 10.95 -2.72
N ALA A 77 11.93 9.92 -3.37
CA ALA A 77 11.20 10.06 -4.63
C ALA A 77 9.70 10.35 -4.47
N MET A 78 9.16 10.33 -3.24
CA MET A 78 7.75 10.58 -2.99
C MET A 78 7.45 12.07 -2.89
N ALA A 79 6.41 12.54 -3.58
CA ALA A 79 6.03 13.94 -3.58
C ALA A 79 5.66 14.42 -2.18
N LYS A 80 6.07 15.64 -1.81
CA LYS A 80 5.82 16.21 -0.48
C LYS A 80 4.33 16.22 -0.11
N THR A 81 3.46 16.54 -1.07
CA THR A 81 2.00 16.50 -0.90
C THR A 81 1.47 15.10 -0.65
N GLU A 82 2.05 14.09 -1.31
CA GLU A 82 1.69 12.68 -1.12
C GLU A 82 2.11 12.18 0.26
N LYS A 83 3.29 12.58 0.75
CA LYS A 83 3.73 12.28 2.12
C LYS A 83 2.77 12.85 3.16
N ILE A 84 2.38 14.12 3.01
CA ILE A 84 1.43 14.77 3.93
C ILE A 84 0.09 14.05 3.92
N ALA A 85 -0.45 13.73 2.75
CA ALA A 85 -1.72 13.00 2.62
C ALA A 85 -1.62 11.53 3.05
N PHE A 86 -0.43 11.00 3.29
CA PHE A 86 -0.23 9.68 3.86
C PHE A 86 -0.22 9.76 5.40
N ILE A 87 0.36 10.82 5.96
CA ILE A 87 0.46 11.00 7.42
C ILE A 87 -0.86 11.51 8.03
N LEU A 88 -1.62 12.31 7.28
CA LEU A 88 -2.91 12.89 7.66
C LEU A 88 -4.08 12.15 7.05
#